data_AF-X0SJY2-F1
#
_entry.id   AF-X0SJY2-F1
#
_cell.length_a   1.000
_cell.length_b   1.000
_cell.length_c   1.000
_cell.angle_alpha   90.00
_cell.angle_beta   90.00
_cell.angle_gamma   90.00
#
_symmetry.space_group_name_H-M   'P 1'
#
loop_
_entity.id
_entity.type
_entity.pdbx_description
1 polymer ?
#
loop_
_entity_poly.entity_id
_entity_poly.type
_entity_poly.pdbx_seq_one_letter_code
_entity_poly.pdbx_strand_id
1 'polypeptide(L)'
;RIPDPQSVYGFLSKMTPFWFHVFYKRYIAGVKTAGKPGYDPFPTIYDAIVCRDGIHRWCAARGMTIREEIGWNYAVGKPGLMSALIHGAIKAMSAVSLGRLAADHVNLTYVIEKNAVETKPRAASNAMGRSDEER
;
A
#
# COMPACT_ATOMS: atom_id res chain seq x y z
N ARG A 1 8.30 -2.87 -1.77
CA ARG A 1 7.61 -2.51 -0.51
C ARG A 1 6.45 -1.59 -0.86
N ILE A 2 5.23 -1.99 -0.52
CA ILE A 2 4.00 -1.29 -0.86
C ILE A 2 3.33 -0.88 0.46
N PRO A 3 2.89 0.38 0.64
CA PRO A 3 2.14 0.77 1.82
C PRO A 3 0.81 0.03 1.88
N ASP A 4 0.47 -0.55 3.03
CA ASP A 4 -0.79 -1.27 3.19
C ASP A 4 -1.89 -0.35 3.73
N PRO A 5 -2.94 -0.04 2.94
CA PRO A 5 -4.09 0.73 3.43
C PRO A 5 -4.91 0.01 4.50
N GLN A 6 -4.74 -1.31 4.65
CA GLN A 6 -5.41 -2.12 5.68
C GLN A 6 -4.60 -2.19 6.98
N SER A 7 -3.43 -1.55 7.06
CA SER A 7 -2.77 -1.31 8.35
C SER A 7 -3.46 -0.20 9.14
N VAL A 8 -3.34 -0.20 10.48
CA VAL A 8 -3.84 0.90 11.32
C VAL A 8 -3.25 2.24 10.88
N TYR A 9 -1.96 2.27 10.55
CA TYR A 9 -1.28 3.47 10.06
C TYR A 9 -1.82 3.90 8.69
N GLY A 10 -1.98 2.97 7.74
CA GLY A 10 -2.52 3.24 6.41
C GLY A 10 -3.99 3.68 6.43
N PHE A 11 -4.77 3.14 7.36
CA PHE A 11 -6.15 3.58 7.60
C PHE A 11 -6.18 5.01 8.14
N LEU A 12 -5.34 5.33 9.14
CA LEU A 12 -5.24 6.68 9.68
C LEU A 12 -4.76 7.69 8.64
N SER A 13 -3.75 7.36 7.83
CA SER A 13 -3.27 8.25 6.76
C SER A 13 -4.32 8.49 5.68
N LYS A 14 -5.22 7.53 5.44
CA LYS A 14 -6.36 7.66 4.51
C LYS A 14 -7.50 8.49 5.08
N MET A 15 -7.82 8.32 6.36
CA MET A 15 -8.95 8.99 7.02
C MET A 15 -8.63 10.42 7.44
N THR A 16 -7.37 10.70 7.76
CA THR A 16 -6.95 12.04 8.19
C THR A 16 -6.75 12.95 6.98
N PRO A 17 -7.28 14.19 7.01
CA PRO A 17 -6.99 15.16 5.98
C PRO A 17 -5.49 15.43 5.84
N PHE A 18 -5.03 15.77 4.64
CA PHE A 18 -3.60 15.96 4.37
C PHE A 18 -2.92 16.98 5.31
N TRP A 19 -3.61 18.06 5.69
CA TRP A 19 -3.10 19.05 6.63
C TRP A 19 -2.76 18.45 8.00
N PHE A 20 -3.53 17.46 8.45
CA PHE A 20 -3.28 16.76 9.72
C PHE A 20 -2.03 15.89 9.62
N HIS A 21 -1.82 15.22 8.49
CA HIS A 21 -0.61 14.44 8.25
C HIS A 21 0.64 15.32 8.27
N VAL A 22 0.59 16.52 7.65
CA VAL A 22 1.67 17.53 7.72
C VAL A 22 1.89 17.98 9.16
N PHE A 23 0.83 18.28 9.91
CA PHE A 23 0.92 18.67 11.32
C PHE A 23 1.61 17.58 12.16
N TYR A 24 1.15 16.34 12.07
CA TYR A 24 1.73 15.22 12.81
C TYR A 24 3.22 15.05 12.48
N LYS A 25 3.58 15.02 11.19
CA LYS A 25 4.97 14.85 10.76
C LYS A 25 5.85 16.00 11.25
N ARG A 26 5.38 17.25 11.15
CA ARG A 26 6.16 18.44 11.50
C ARG A 26 6.36 18.60 13.01
N TYR A 27 5.29 18.47 13.78
CA TYR A 27 5.28 18.84 15.19
C TYR A 27 5.45 17.64 16.13
N ILE A 28 4.93 16.45 15.77
CA ILE A 28 4.98 15.26 16.63
C ILE A 28 6.16 14.38 16.24
N ALA A 29 6.32 14.05 14.96
CA ALA A 29 7.44 13.23 14.48
C ALA A 29 8.76 14.00 14.33
N GLY A 30 8.72 15.33 14.42
CA GLY A 30 9.91 16.21 14.36
C GLY A 30 10.51 16.39 12.95
N VAL A 31 9.78 16.04 11.88
CA VAL A 31 10.22 16.21 10.49
C VAL A 31 10.02 17.66 10.07
N LYS A 32 11.03 18.50 10.30
CA LYS A 32 10.96 19.95 10.06
C LYS A 32 10.65 20.35 8.60
N THR A 33 10.94 19.46 7.65
CA THR A 33 10.70 19.66 6.22
C THR A 33 9.29 19.26 5.77
N ALA A 34 8.46 18.72 6.68
CA ALA A 34 7.13 18.22 6.33
C ALA A 34 6.24 19.31 5.71
N GLY A 35 5.71 19.00 4.52
CA GLY A 35 4.83 19.89 3.76
C GLY A 35 5.56 20.94 2.90
N LYS A 36 6.90 20.88 2.82
CA LYS A 36 7.67 21.70 1.87
C LYS A 36 7.69 21.04 0.47
N PRO A 37 7.74 21.82 -0.62
CA PRO A 37 7.87 21.26 -1.97
C PRO A 37 9.07 20.31 -2.06
N GLY A 38 8.84 19.10 -2.59
CA GLY A 38 9.86 18.06 -2.73
C GLY A 38 10.14 17.22 -1.48
N TYR A 39 9.44 17.45 -0.36
CA TYR A 39 9.59 16.68 0.88
C TYR A 39 8.30 15.96 1.26
N ASP A 40 8.44 14.78 1.86
CA ASP A 40 7.32 14.05 2.45
C ASP A 40 6.70 14.86 3.60
N PRO A 41 5.40 14.72 3.89
CA PRO A 41 4.44 13.76 3.34
C PRO A 41 3.80 14.19 2.01
N PHE A 42 3.43 13.21 1.18
CA PHE A 42 2.61 13.41 -0.02
C PHE A 42 1.15 13.00 0.24
N PRO A 43 0.17 13.56 -0.50
CA PRO A 43 -1.21 13.08 -0.45
C PRO A 43 -1.27 11.57 -0.66
N THR A 44 -1.91 10.87 0.28
CA THR A 44 -1.98 9.41 0.25
C THR A 44 -3.19 8.98 -0.57
N ILE A 45 -2.94 8.54 -1.81
CA ILE A 45 -3.96 7.98 -2.70
C ILE A 45 -3.74 6.47 -2.78
N TYR A 46 -4.76 5.70 -2.43
CA TYR A 46 -4.74 4.24 -2.51
C TYR A 46 -5.69 3.73 -3.58
N ASP A 47 -5.17 2.90 -4.48
CA ASP A 47 -5.97 2.11 -5.40
C ASP A 47 -6.42 0.80 -4.71
N ALA A 48 -7.64 0.35 -4.98
CA ALA A 48 -8.20 -0.87 -4.42
C ALA A 48 -7.44 -2.14 -4.84
N ILE A 49 -6.70 -2.12 -5.95
CA ILE A 49 -5.82 -3.22 -6.39
C ILE A 49 -4.57 -3.30 -5.50
N VAL A 50 -4.11 -2.16 -4.97
CA VAL A 50 -2.84 -2.04 -4.24
C VAL A 50 -3.03 -2.31 -2.73
N CYS A 51 -4.23 -2.73 -2.30
CA CYS A 51 -4.42 -3.31 -0.96
C CYS A 51 -4.04 -4.79 -0.93
N ARG A 52 -3.81 -5.33 0.28
CA ARG A 52 -3.48 -6.74 0.47
C ARG A 52 -4.49 -7.66 -0.23
N ASP A 53 -5.78 -7.46 0.02
CA ASP A 53 -6.83 -8.28 -0.59
C ASP A 53 -6.91 -8.13 -2.12
N GLY A 54 -6.56 -6.94 -2.63
CA GLY A 54 -6.51 -6.63 -4.05
C GLY A 54 -5.37 -7.38 -4.75
N ILE A 55 -4.18 -7.41 -4.14
CA ILE A 55 -3.01 -8.14 -4.62
C ILE A 55 -3.30 -9.65 -4.64
N HIS A 56 -3.86 -10.19 -3.55
CA HIS A 56 -4.24 -11.61 -3.46
C HIS A 56 -5.22 -12.00 -4.57
N ARG A 57 -6.29 -11.22 -4.76
CA ARG A 57 -7.26 -11.45 -5.83
C ARG A 57 -6.63 -11.32 -7.23
N TRP A 58 -5.76 -10.33 -7.43
CA TRP A 58 -5.10 -10.08 -8.71
C TRP A 58 -4.16 -11.24 -9.11
N CYS A 59 -3.44 -11.79 -8.13
CA CYS A 59 -2.59 -12.97 -8.30
C CYS A 59 -3.42 -14.23 -8.61
N ALA A 60 -4.46 -14.49 -7.80
CA ALA A 60 -5.34 -15.65 -7.97
C ALA A 60 -6.00 -15.66 -9.37
N ALA A 61 -6.50 -14.51 -9.83
CA ALA A 61 -7.15 -14.37 -11.15
C ALA A 61 -6.20 -14.61 -12.35
N ARG A 62 -4.89 -14.60 -12.13
CA ARG A 62 -3.85 -14.76 -13.16
C ARG A 62 -3.02 -16.03 -12.98
N GLY A 63 -3.44 -16.91 -12.06
CA GLY A 63 -2.71 -18.14 -11.76
C GLY A 63 -1.29 -17.88 -11.25
N MET A 64 -1.05 -16.79 -10.53
CA MET A 64 0.24 -16.51 -9.87
C MET A 64 0.19 -16.95 -8.41
N THR A 65 1.34 -17.40 -7.89
CA THR A 65 1.45 -17.85 -6.50
C THR A 65 2.22 -16.82 -5.68
N ILE A 66 1.65 -16.38 -4.57
CA ILE A 66 2.39 -15.58 -3.59
C ILE A 66 3.22 -16.57 -2.74
N ARG A 67 4.55 -16.54 -2.88
CA ARG A 67 5.47 -17.42 -2.14
C ARG A 67 5.77 -16.89 -0.75
N GLU A 68 5.93 -15.57 -0.64
CA GLU A 68 6.19 -14.92 0.63
C GLU A 68 5.42 -13.60 0.71
N GLU A 69 4.97 -13.27 1.92
CA GLU A 69 4.41 -11.98 2.28
C GLU A 69 5.07 -11.52 3.57
N ILE A 70 5.76 -10.37 3.52
CA ILE A 70 6.57 -9.87 4.63
C ILE A 70 6.09 -8.47 5.01
N GLY A 71 5.63 -8.33 6.25
CA GLY A 71 5.26 -7.07 6.88
C GLY A 71 6.48 -6.27 7.34
N TRP A 72 6.48 -4.98 7.05
CA TRP A 72 7.49 -4.03 7.53
C TRP A 72 6.82 -2.94 8.35
N ASN A 73 7.31 -2.74 9.58
CA ASN A 73 6.81 -1.72 10.48
C ASN A 73 7.89 -0.70 10.80
N TYR A 74 7.76 0.49 10.21
CA TYR A 74 8.67 1.61 10.48
C TYR A 74 7.99 2.71 11.30
N ALA A 75 6.68 2.61 11.56
CA ALA A 75 5.94 3.63 12.30
C ALA A 75 6.39 3.74 13.77
N VAL A 76 7.21 2.81 14.23
CA VAL A 76 7.64 2.71 15.62
C VAL A 76 9.16 2.69 15.72
N GLY A 77 9.76 3.82 15.36
CA GLY A 77 11.21 3.91 15.19
C GLY A 77 12.03 4.24 16.45
N LYS A 78 11.41 4.55 17.60
CA LYS A 78 12.16 4.96 18.81
C LYS A 78 11.61 4.33 20.09
N PRO A 79 12.46 3.71 20.93
CA PRO A 79 12.05 3.25 22.25
C PRO A 79 11.73 4.45 23.16
N GLY A 80 10.70 4.33 24.00
CA GLY A 80 10.27 5.38 24.94
C GLY A 80 8.80 5.24 25.36
N LEU A 81 8.40 5.97 26.40
CA LEU A 81 7.04 5.92 26.94
C LEU A 81 5.98 6.28 25.89
N MET A 82 6.22 7.33 25.10
CA MET A 82 5.32 7.75 24.02
C MET A 82 5.15 6.66 22.96
N SER A 83 6.21 5.90 22.68
CA SER A 83 6.18 4.78 21.73
C SER A 83 5.34 3.62 22.25
N ALA A 84 5.45 3.31 23.55
CA ALA A 84 4.60 2.30 24.19
C ALA A 84 3.12 2.71 24.19
N LEU A 85 2.81 4.00 24.40
CA LEU A 85 1.44 4.52 24.31
C LEU A 85 0.88 4.42 22.88
N ILE A 86 1.67 4.82 21.88
CA ILE A 86 1.29 4.69 20.46
C ILE A 86 1.07 3.22 20.10
N HIS A 87 1.91 2.30 20.56
CA HIS A 87 1.72 0.86 20.39
C HIS A 87 0.42 0.35 21.01
N GLY A 88 0.11 0.78 22.24
CA GLY A 88 -1.13 0.46 22.91
C GLY A 88 -2.34 0.94 22.10
N ALA A 89 -2.31 2.17 21.62
CA ALA A 89 -3.36 2.74 20.79
C ALA A 89 -3.53 1.99 19.46
N ILE A 90 -2.43 1.65 18.77
CA ILE A 90 -2.47 0.87 17.53
C ILE A 90 -3.08 -0.51 17.75
N LYS A 91 -2.66 -1.22 18.81
CA LYS A 91 -3.24 -2.54 19.16
C LYS A 91 -4.71 -2.43 19.55
N ALA A 92 -5.09 -1.41 20.30
CA ALA A 92 -6.49 -1.16 20.66
C ALA A 92 -7.34 -0.91 19.41
N MET A 93 -6.88 -0.07 18.47
CA MET A 93 -7.57 0.16 17.21
C MET A 93 -7.71 -1.12 16.38
N SER A 94 -6.67 -1.95 16.32
CA SER A 94 -6.75 -3.26 15.66
C SER A 94 -7.79 -4.18 16.33
N ALA A 95 -7.81 -4.24 17.67
CA ALA A 95 -8.78 -5.02 18.42
C ALA A 95 -10.23 -4.53 18.24
N VAL A 96 -10.46 -3.21 18.30
CA VAL A 96 -11.77 -2.59 18.03
C VAL A 96 -12.20 -2.81 16.58
N SER A 97 -11.25 -2.90 15.65
CA SER A 97 -11.51 -3.25 14.27
C SER A 97 -11.75 -4.75 14.04
N LEU A 98 -11.79 -5.57 15.10
CA LEU A 98 -11.89 -7.03 15.06
C LEU A 98 -10.78 -7.68 14.21
N GLY A 99 -9.57 -7.12 14.25
CA GLY A 99 -8.44 -7.59 13.46
C GLY A 99 -8.51 -7.20 11.98
N ARG A 100 -9.52 -6.43 11.54
CA ARG A 100 -9.61 -5.92 10.17
C ARG A 100 -8.45 -5.00 9.81
N LEU A 101 -7.91 -4.27 10.80
CA LEU A 101 -6.73 -3.42 10.64
C LEU A 101 -5.49 -4.09 11.23
N ALA A 102 -4.43 -4.20 10.43
CA ALA A 102 -3.17 -4.77 10.88
C ALA A 102 -2.39 -3.79 11.79
N ALA A 103 -1.97 -4.27 12.96
CA ALA A 103 -1.18 -3.50 13.93
C ALA A 103 0.32 -3.75 13.83
N ASP A 104 0.72 -4.86 13.21
CA ASP A 104 2.07 -5.40 13.21
C ASP A 104 2.92 -4.90 12.04
N HIS A 105 2.32 -4.35 10.98
CA HIS A 105 3.02 -3.80 9.83
C HIS A 105 2.36 -2.54 9.26
N VAL A 106 3.13 -1.80 8.46
CA VAL A 106 2.68 -0.60 7.73
C VAL A 106 2.84 -0.81 6.22
N ASN A 107 3.91 -1.49 5.82
CA ASN A 107 4.18 -1.84 4.43
C ASN A 107 4.20 -3.35 4.27
N LEU A 108 3.90 -3.82 3.07
CA LEU A 108 4.03 -5.21 2.67
C LEU A 108 5.04 -5.38 1.55
N THR A 109 5.74 -6.50 1.58
CA THR A 109 6.61 -6.97 0.51
C THR A 109 6.15 -8.35 0.10
N TYR A 110 6.02 -8.58 -1.19
CA TYR A 110 5.55 -9.82 -1.74
C TYR A 110 6.66 -10.44 -2.60
N VAL A 111 6.84 -11.75 -2.47
CA VAL A 111 7.56 -12.57 -3.46
C VAL A 111 6.49 -13.31 -4.25
N ILE A 112 6.27 -12.90 -5.49
CA ILE A 112 5.22 -13.44 -6.34
C ILE A 112 5.87 -14.27 -7.44
N GLU A 113 5.54 -15.56 -7.47
CA GLU A 113 5.92 -16.43 -8.56
C GLU A 113 4.90 -16.36 -9.69
N LYS A 114 5.41 -16.03 -10.87
CA LYS A 114 4.66 -16.18 -12.10
C LYS A 114 4.73 -17.65 -12.51
N ASN A 115 3.68 -18.40 -12.21
CA ASN A 115 3.58 -19.76 -12.75
C ASN A 115 3.50 -19.65 -14.28
N ALA A 116 4.08 -20.63 -14.96
CA ALA A 116 3.91 -20.78 -16.40
C ALA A 116 2.45 -21.16 -16.69
N VAL A 117 1.56 -20.17 -16.66
CA VAL A 117 0.27 -20.30 -17.32
C VAL A 117 0.62 -20.33 -18.80
N GLU A 118 0.25 -21.43 -19.45
CA GLU A 118 0.32 -21.61 -20.90
C GLU A 118 -0.11 -20.30 -21.56
N THR A 119 0.86 -19.59 -22.14
CA THR A 119 0.59 -18.38 -22.90
C THR A 119 -0.21 -18.82 -24.11
N LYS A 120 -1.53 -18.83 -24.01
CA LYS A 120 -2.37 -18.72 -25.20
C LYS A 120 -1.89 -17.44 -25.88
N PRO A 121 -1.34 -17.50 -27.11
CA PRO A 121 -0.80 -16.32 -27.75
C PRO A 121 -1.90 -15.29 -27.75
N ARG A 122 -1.60 -14.11 -27.19
CA ARG A 122 -2.47 -12.93 -27.29
C ARG A 122 -2.71 -12.77 -28.77
N ALA A 123 -3.89 -13.19 -29.25
CA ALA A 123 -4.22 -13.15 -30.66
C ALA A 123 -3.87 -11.74 -31.12
N ALA A 124 -2.91 -11.67 -32.06
CA ALA A 124 -2.49 -10.42 -32.65
C ALA A 124 -3.78 -9.71 -33.07
N SER A 125 -4.12 -8.62 -32.39
CA SER A 125 -5.25 -7.80 -32.77
C SER A 125 -4.90 -7.20 -34.12
N ASN A 126 -5.36 -7.88 -35.16
CA ASN A 126 -5.44 -7.49 -36.57
C ASN A 126 -4.50 -6.37 -36.99
N ALA A 127 -3.32 -6.76 -37.47
CA ALA A 127 -2.75 -6.11 -38.63
C ALA A 127 -3.51 -6.63 -39.86
N MET A 128 -4.55 -5.94 -40.32
CA MET A 128 -5.04 -6.02 -41.70
C MET A 128 -6.06 -4.92 -41.98
N GLY A 129 -5.79 -4.09 -43.01
CA GLY A 129 -6.84 -3.43 -43.78
C GLY A 129 -6.88 -1.90 -43.73
N ARG A 130 -5.89 -1.24 -44.33
CA ARG A 130 -6.11 -0.10 -45.25
C ARG A 130 -4.81 0.26 -45.96
N SER A 131 -4.51 -0.53 -46.98
CA SER A 131 -3.80 -0.04 -48.17
C SER A 131 -4.85 0.55 -49.12
N ASP A 132 -4.55 1.74 -49.62
CA ASP A 132 -4.89 2.27 -50.94
C ASP A 132 -6.37 2.37 -51.32
N GLU A 133 -6.88 3.62 -51.32
CA GLU A 133 -7.80 4.05 -52.36
C GLU A 133 -7.46 5.48 -52.76
N GLU A 134 -7.02 5.61 -54.01
CA GLU A 134 -6.77 6.84 -54.75
C GLU A 134 -8.04 7.70 -54.84
N ARG A 135 -7.94 8.98 -54.47
CA ARG A 135 -8.44 10.13 -55.26
C ARG A 135 -7.96 11.46 -54.69
#